data_AF-A0A8J6RCJ8-F1
#
_entry.id   AF-A0A8J6RCJ8-F1
#
_cell.length_a   1.000
_cell.length_b   1.000
_cell.length_c   1.000
_cell.angle_alpha   90.00
_cell.angle_beta   90.00
_cell.angle_gamma   90.00
#
_symmetry.space_group_name_H-M   'P 1'
#
loop_
_entity.id
_entity.type
_entity.pdbx_description
1 polymer ?
#
loop_
_entity_poly.entity_id
_entity_poly.type
_entity_poly.pdbx_seq_one_letter_code
_entity_poly.pdbx_strand_id
1 'polypeptide(L)'
;MSNKYYNPSLRQVPRNAKAPILPSNGDSSILHWLESIGRLRSRDVVETIPDEAENEEISDLMGNDDAFEDDDDTDLALDDDDD
;
A
#
# COMPACT_ATOMS: atom_id res chain seq x y z
N MET A 1 -11.34 3.13 -49.24
CA MET A 1 -10.02 2.79 -48.64
C MET A 1 -9.92 3.53 -47.31
N SER A 2 -9.82 2.82 -46.18
CA SER A 2 -9.78 3.47 -44.86
C SER A 2 -8.40 4.08 -44.64
N ASN A 3 -8.30 5.41 -44.65
CA ASN A 3 -7.07 6.13 -44.38
C ASN A 3 -6.72 5.94 -42.90
N LYS A 4 -5.72 5.11 -42.62
CA LYS A 4 -5.32 4.78 -41.25
C LYS A 4 -4.62 5.99 -40.66
N TYR A 5 -5.32 6.77 -39.84
CA TYR A 5 -4.75 7.90 -39.11
C TYR A 5 -3.53 7.43 -38.31
N TYR A 6 -2.34 7.95 -38.67
CA TYR A 6 -1.11 7.64 -37.97
C TYR A 6 -1.07 8.43 -36.66
N ASN A 7 -1.17 7.74 -35.53
CA ASN A 7 -1.04 8.34 -34.21
C ASN A 7 0.42 8.16 -33.72
N PRO A 8 1.21 9.24 -33.61
CA PRO A 8 2.61 9.16 -33.20
C PRO A 8 2.81 8.71 -31.74
N SER A 9 1.75 8.71 -30.92
CA SER A 9 1.79 8.24 -29.54
C SER A 9 1.59 6.73 -29.38
N LEU A 10 1.08 6.05 -30.42
CA LEU A 10 0.85 4.60 -30.36
C LEU A 10 2.09 3.83 -30.80
N ARG A 11 2.47 2.83 -30.01
CA ARG A 11 3.54 1.87 -30.32
C ARG A 11 2.93 0.48 -30.47
N GLN A 12 3.28 -0.22 -31.54
CA GLN A 12 2.89 -1.62 -31.75
C GLN A 12 4.08 -2.52 -31.39
N VAL A 13 3.85 -3.51 -30.52
CA VAL A 13 4.88 -4.46 -30.07
C VAL A 13 4.40 -5.89 -30.30
N PRO A 14 5.24 -6.82 -30.82
CA PRO A 14 4.83 -8.21 -31.05
C PRO A 14 4.54 -8.95 -29.73
N ARG A 15 3.45 -9.74 -29.70
CA ARG A 15 3.03 -10.48 -28.49
C ARG A 15 4.06 -11.51 -28.00
N ASN A 16 4.82 -12.08 -28.92
CA ASN A 16 5.83 -13.11 -28.62
C ASN A 16 7.23 -12.51 -28.39
N ALA A 17 7.38 -11.19 -28.49
CA ALA A 17 8.66 -10.55 -28.24
C ALA A 17 8.91 -10.47 -26.73
N LYS A 18 10.19 -10.60 -26.34
CA LYS A 18 10.59 -10.31 -24.96
C LYS A 18 10.35 -8.83 -24.65
N ALA A 19 10.03 -8.53 -23.39
CA ALA A 19 9.88 -7.16 -22.93
C ALA A 19 11.17 -6.36 -23.22
N PRO A 20 11.07 -5.12 -23.73
CA PRO A 20 12.23 -4.27 -23.89
C PRO A 20 12.84 -3.97 -22.52
N ILE A 21 14.17 -4.02 -22.45
CA ILE A 21 14.90 -3.58 -21.26
C ILE A 21 14.80 -2.06 -21.23
N LEU A 22 14.11 -1.52 -20.22
CA LEU A 22 14.14 -0.09 -19.97
C LEU A 22 15.57 0.29 -19.62
N PRO A 23 16.17 1.28 -20.30
CA PRO A 23 17.46 1.79 -19.86
C PRO A 23 17.29 2.24 -18.41
N SER A 24 18.25 1.90 -17.56
CA SER A 24 18.37 2.58 -16.28
C SER A 24 18.62 4.04 -16.64
N ASN A 25 17.58 4.86 -16.55
CA ASN A 25 17.77 6.29 -16.54
C ASN A 25 18.75 6.49 -15.38
N GLY A 26 19.96 6.95 -15.68
CA GLY A 26 20.95 7.32 -14.68
C GLY A 26 20.49 8.57 -13.94
N ASP A 27 19.19 8.68 -13.68
CA ASP A 27 18.56 9.68 -12.87
C ASP A 27 19.36 9.69 -11.59
N SER A 28 19.91 10.87 -11.30
CA SER A 28 20.60 11.16 -10.05
C SER A 28 19.91 10.40 -8.94
N SER A 29 20.66 9.56 -8.22
CA SER A 29 20.16 8.84 -7.04
C SER A 29 19.20 9.74 -6.29
N ILE A 30 18.06 9.23 -5.82
CA ILE A 30 17.09 10.06 -5.11
C ILE A 30 17.73 10.81 -3.93
N LEU A 31 18.79 10.25 -3.34
CA LEU A 31 19.64 10.93 -2.35
C LEU A 31 20.35 12.16 -2.91
N HIS A 32 20.93 12.06 -4.11
CA HIS A 32 21.57 13.18 -4.81
C HIS A 32 20.55 14.24 -5.22
N TRP A 33 19.35 13.84 -5.66
CA TRP A 33 18.28 14.79 -5.95
C TRP A 33 17.81 15.52 -4.68
N LEU A 34 17.62 14.79 -3.57
CA LEU A 34 17.26 15.37 -2.27
C LEU A 34 18.35 16.31 -1.75
N GLU A 35 19.63 15.98 -1.96
CA GLU A 35 20.77 16.83 -1.62
C GLU A 35 20.78 18.10 -2.47
N SER A 36 20.59 17.99 -3.80
CA SER A 36 20.63 19.15 -4.71
C SER A 36 19.54 20.18 -4.43
N ILE A 37 18.37 19.75 -3.94
CA ILE A 37 17.27 20.63 -3.54
C ILE A 37 17.30 21.00 -2.05
N GLY A 38 18.35 20.62 -1.32
CA GLY A 38 18.52 20.92 0.10
C GLY A 38 17.51 20.25 1.03
N ARG A 39 16.81 19.20 0.57
CA ARG A 39 15.83 18.43 1.36
C ARG A 39 16.43 17.23 2.07
N LEU A 40 17.68 16.87 1.77
CA LEU A 40 18.42 15.88 2.55
C LEU A 40 19.00 16.55 3.80
N ARG A 41 18.45 16.22 4.98
CA ARG A 41 18.95 16.69 6.29
C ARG A 41 19.39 15.49 7.12
N SER A 42 20.46 15.65 7.88
CA SER A 42 20.87 14.64 8.85
C SER A 42 19.77 14.51 9.92
N ARG A 43 19.51 13.28 10.37
CA ARG A 43 18.61 13.03 11.49
C ARG A 43 19.27 13.61 12.74
N ASP A 44 18.58 14.50 13.45
CA ASP A 44 19.01 14.88 14.80
C ASP A 44 19.04 13.62 15.67
N VAL A 45 20.10 13.46 16.46
CA VAL A 45 20.28 12.29 17.33
C VAL A 45 19.00 12.10 18.11
N VAL A 46 18.40 10.91 17.94
CA VAL A 46 17.16 10.45 18.58
C VAL A 46 16.99 11.12 19.93
N GLU A 47 15.95 11.96 20.07
CA GLU A 47 15.41 12.22 21.40
C GLU A 47 15.15 10.84 21.99
N THR A 48 15.90 10.48 23.03
CA THR A 48 15.66 9.28 23.81
C THR A 48 14.19 9.28 24.14
N ILE A 49 13.43 8.43 23.44
CA ILE A 49 12.02 8.19 23.73
C ILE A 49 12.07 7.57 25.12
N PRO A 50 11.65 8.28 26.18
CA PRO A 50 11.59 7.65 27.48
C PRO A 50 10.64 6.46 27.35
N ASP A 51 11.01 5.32 27.93
CA ASP A 51 10.13 4.15 27.96
C ASP A 51 8.77 4.63 28.48
N GLU A 52 7.76 4.60 27.60
CA GLU A 52 6.43 5.10 27.90
C GLU A 52 5.88 4.19 28.99
N ALA A 53 5.68 4.75 30.19
CA ALA A 53 5.06 4.02 31.29
C ALA A 53 3.73 3.48 30.78
N GLU A 54 3.50 2.17 30.96
CA GLU A 54 2.27 1.50 30.55
C GLU A 54 1.07 2.37 30.98
N ASN A 55 0.39 2.93 30.00
CA ASN A 55 -0.66 3.91 30.24
C ASN A 55 -1.90 3.15 30.73
N GLU A 56 -2.03 3.01 32.05
CA GLU A 56 -3.14 2.29 32.71
C GLU A 56 -4.51 2.78 32.21
N GLU A 57 -4.63 4.05 31.81
CA GLU A 57 -5.86 4.68 31.31
C GLU A 57 -6.31 4.11 29.94
N ILE A 58 -5.37 3.71 29.06
CA ILE A 58 -5.69 3.07 27.78
C ILE A 58 -6.11 1.61 28.00
N SER A 59 -5.53 0.94 29.00
CA SER A 59 -5.89 -0.44 29.33
C SER A 59 -7.33 -0.57 29.82
N ASP A 60 -7.85 0.44 30.52
CA ASP A 60 -9.26 0.50 30.93
C ASP A 60 -10.22 0.80 29.77
N LEU A 61 -9.73 1.46 28.71
CA LEU A 61 -10.52 1.78 27.52
C LEU A 61 -10.63 0.60 26.54
N MET A 62 -9.60 -0.25 26.47
CA MET A 62 -9.67 -1.52 25.74
C MET A 62 -10.55 -2.49 26.53
N GLY A 63 -11.82 -2.58 26.16
CA GLY A 63 -12.75 -3.55 26.73
C GLY A 63 -12.14 -4.95 26.74
N ASN A 64 -12.39 -5.70 27.82
CA ASN A 64 -11.85 -7.04 28.05
C ASN A 64 -11.99 -7.92 26.78
N ASP A 65 -10.87 -8.41 26.26
CA ASP A 65 -10.78 -9.13 24.96
C ASP A 65 -11.53 -10.49 24.96
N ASP A 66 -12.05 -10.93 26.11
CA ASP A 66 -12.86 -12.15 26.25
C ASP A 66 -14.38 -11.92 26.06
N ALA A 67 -14.83 -10.75 25.59
CA ALA A 67 -16.26 -10.47 25.38
C ALA A 67 -16.79 -10.89 23.99
N PHE A 68 -16.03 -11.69 23.24
CA PHE A 68 -16.60 -12.44 22.12
C PHE A 68 -17.14 -13.76 22.68
N GLU A 69 -18.35 -13.72 23.23
CA GLU A 69 -19.13 -14.95 23.35
C GLU A 69 -19.31 -15.50 21.93
N ASP A 70 -18.73 -16.68 21.70
CA ASP A 70 -19.10 -17.57 20.61
C ASP A 70 -20.60 -17.82 20.80
N ASP A 71 -21.44 -17.03 20.13
CA ASP A 71 -22.88 -17.31 20.05
C ASP A 71 -23.03 -18.39 18.99
N ASP A 72 -22.75 -19.60 19.47
CA ASP A 72 -22.87 -20.88 18.80
C ASP A 72 -24.19 -20.94 18.03
N ASP A 73 -24.08 -20.89 16.70
CA ASP A 73 -24.88 -21.65 15.74
C ASP A 73 -26.33 -22.00 16.17
N THR A 74 -27.26 -21.04 16.26
CA THR A 74 -28.69 -21.37 16.21
C THR A 74 -29.55 -20.36 15.44
N ASP A 75 -30.06 -20.85 14.30
CA ASP A 75 -31.37 -20.50 13.72
C ASP A 75 -31.49 -19.41 12.63
N LEU A 76 -30.62 -19.43 11.62
CA LEU A 76 -30.99 -18.96 10.27
C LEU A 76 -31.60 -20.12 9.46
N ALA A 77 -32.79 -20.57 9.85
CA ALA A 77 -33.66 -21.37 8.98
C ALA A 77 -34.15 -20.48 7.82
N LEU A 78 -33.37 -20.44 6.73
CA LEU A 78 -33.84 -19.99 5.43
C LEU A 78 -34.84 -21.03 4.90
N ASP A 79 -36.11 -20.83 5.21
CA ASP A 79 -37.21 -21.49 4.52
C ASP A 79 -37.30 -20.89 3.10
N ASP A 80 -36.61 -21.55 2.16
CA ASP A 80 -36.67 -21.28 0.72
C ASP A 80 -37.29 -22.52 0.04
N ASP A 81 -38.55 -22.81 0.39
CA ASP A 81 -39.41 -23.72 -0.36
C ASP A 81 -40.01 -22.94 -1.55
N ASP A 82 -39.22 -22.83 -2.63
CA ASP A 82 -39.67 -22.46 -3.98
C ASP A 82 -40.07 -23.75 -4.74
N ASP A 83 -41.37 -23.99 -4.92
CA ASP A 83 -41.97 -24.98 -5.84
C ASP A 83 -43.07 -24.31 -6.70
#